data_AF-A0A1B2E3R1-F1
#
_entry.id   AF-A0A1B2E3R1-F1
#
_cell.length_a   1.000
_cell.length_b   1.000
_cell.length_c   1.000
_cell.angle_alpha   90.00
_cell.angle_beta   90.00
_cell.angle_gamma   90.00
#
_symmetry.space_group_name_H-M   'P 1'
#
loop_
_entity.id
_entity.type
_entity.pdbx_description
1 polymer ?
#
loop_
_entity_poly.entity_id
_entity_poly.type
_entity_poly.pdbx_seq_one_letter_code
_entity_poly.pdbx_strand_id
1 'polypeptide(L)' 'MENRNLIKGDAIVVEYDDNTFDLGIFVKFVFVEYVEDMKCFLMYERSPIRTDSGMKEEIRFVEINGVKEVRYYNP' A
#
# COMPACT_ATOMS: atom_id res chain seq x y z
N MET A 1 -4.56 -14.12 14.65
CA MET A 1 -3.63 -13.88 13.55
C MET A 1 -2.33 -13.41 14.17
N GLU A 2 -1.21 -14.07 13.89
CA GLU A 2 0.09 -13.66 14.42
C GLU A 2 0.45 -12.27 13.84
N ASN A 3 0.84 -11.33 14.70
CA ASN A 3 1.41 -10.06 14.29
C ASN A 3 2.77 -10.32 13.62
N ARG A 4 2.74 -10.60 12.32
CA ARG A 4 3.95 -10.59 11.50
C ARG A 4 4.19 -9.18 10.98
N ASN A 5 5.44 -8.77 10.98
CA ASN A 5 5.85 -7.50 10.39
C ASN A 5 5.73 -7.62 8.86
N LEU A 6 5.15 -6.62 8.19
CA LEU A 6 5.14 -6.55 6.74
C LEU A 6 6.58 -6.50 6.20
N ILE A 7 6.91 -7.38 5.26
CA ILE A 7 8.23 -7.47 4.63
C ILE A 7 8.10 -7.00 3.18
N LYS A 8 9.08 -6.21 2.72
CA LYS A 8 9.13 -5.79 1.32
C LYS A 8 9.02 -7.01 0.40
N GLY A 9 8.09 -6.95 -0.55
CA GLY A 9 7.81 -8.05 -1.47
C GLY A 9 6.58 -8.89 -1.10
N ASP A 10 6.01 -8.69 0.09
CA ASP A 10 4.78 -9.39 0.48
C ASP A 10 3.58 -8.89 -0.31
N ALA A 11 2.76 -9.82 -0.80
CA ALA A 11 1.45 -9.48 -1.35
C ALA A 11 0.54 -9.01 -0.22
N ILE A 12 -0.10 -7.86 -0.41
CA ILE A 12 -0.97 -7.22 0.58
C ILE A 12 -2.33 -6.84 -0.01
N VAL A 13 -3.33 -6.83 0.88
CA VAL A 13 -4.62 -6.19 0.69
C VAL A 13 -4.65 -4.94 1.57
N VAL A 14 -4.97 -3.80 0.96
CA VAL A 14 -5.19 -2.53 1.65
C VAL A 14 -6.69 -2.26 1.68
N GLU A 15 -7.27 -2.22 2.87
CA GLU A 15 -8.66 -1.82 3.10
C GLU A 15 -8.69 -0.35 3.56
N TYR A 16 -9.47 0.48 2.89
CA TYR A 16 -9.64 1.89 3.22
C TYR A 16 -10.89 2.10 4.11
N ASP A 17 -10.99 3.27 4.74
CA ASP A 17 -12.11 3.59 5.64
C ASP A 17 -13.48 3.62 4.94
N ASP A 18 -13.51 3.87 3.63
CA ASP A 18 -14.70 3.80 2.80
C ASP A 18 -15.09 2.36 2.39
N ASN A 19 -14.39 1.36 2.92
CA ASN A 19 -14.50 -0.06 2.59
C ASN A 19 -14.17 -0.40 1.13
N THR A 20 -13.41 0.46 0.44
CA THR A 20 -12.75 0.07 -0.81
C THR A 20 -11.49 -0.75 -0.52
N PHE A 21 -11.06 -1.53 -1.51
CA PHE A 21 -9.89 -2.41 -1.39
C PHE A 21 -8.93 -2.17 -2.54
N ASP A 22 -7.64 -2.26 -2.25
CA ASP A 22 -6.60 -2.36 -3.26
C ASP A 22 -5.65 -3.51 -2.97
N LEU A 23 -5.04 -4.03 -4.03
CA LEU A 23 -4.11 -5.15 -3.98
C LEU A 23 -2.75 -4.70 -4.52
N GLY A 24 -1.69 -5.16 -3.89
CA GLY A 24 -0.36 -4.92 -4.40
C GLY A 24 0.74 -5.61 -3.61
N ILE A 25 1.96 -5.23 -3.91
CA ILE A 25 3.17 -5.73 -3.28
C ILE A 25 3.71 -4.66 -2.33
N PHE A 26 3.82 -4.97 -1.04
CA PHE A 26 4.32 -4.05 -0.04
C PHE A 26 5.76 -3.64 -0.35
N VAL A 27 6.01 -2.33 -0.32
CA VAL A 27 7.38 -1.81 -0.50
C VAL A 27 7.94 -1.35 0.84
N LYS A 28 7.29 -0.39 1.50
CA LYS A 28 7.71 0.17 2.80
C LYS A 28 6.67 1.13 3.38
N PHE A 29 6.84 1.48 4.64
CA PHE A 29 6.30 2.71 5.21
C PHE A 29 7.29 3.87 5.01
N VAL A 30 6.78 5.06 4.73
CA VAL A 30 7.56 6.30 4.60
C VAL A 30 7.02 7.31 5.60
N PHE A 31 7.90 7.77 6.48
CA PHE A 31 7.59 8.83 7.44
C PHE A 31 8.12 10.16 6.88
N VAL A 32 7.24 11.14 6.79
CA VAL A 32 7.55 12.48 6.29
C VAL A 32 7.26 13.48 7.39
N GLU A 33 8.28 14.24 7.76
CA GLU A 33 8.17 15.34 8.71
C GLU A 33 7.67 16.59 7.97
N TYR A 34 6.55 17.12 8.43
CA TYR A 34 6.01 18.41 8.05
C TYR A 34 6.26 19.38 9.21
N VAL A 35 6.08 20.68 8.95
CA VAL A 35 6.43 21.75 9.90
C VAL A 35 5.74 21.60 11.26
N GLU A 36 4.53 21.00 11.30
CA GLU A 36 3.72 20.88 12.51
C GLU A 36 3.30 19.43 12.84
N ASP A 37 3.58 18.46 11.96
CA ASP A 37 3.13 17.07 12.11
C ASP A 37 4.05 16.05 11.42
N MET A 38 3.97 14.79 11.85
CA MET A 38 4.65 13.66 11.20
C MET A 38 3.61 12.80 10.51
N LYS A 39 3.73 12.65 9.19
CA LYS A 39 2.82 11.83 8.39
C LYS A 39 3.47 10.51 8.03
N CYS A 40 2.68 9.44 8.07
CA CYS A 40 3.08 8.11 7.64
C CYS A 40 2.34 7.73 6.37
N PHE A 41 3.08 7.22 5.39
CA PHE A 41 2.55 6.75 4.12
C PHE A 41 2.91 5.27 3.92
N LEU A 42 1.93 4.50 3.46
CA LEU A 42 2.11 3.17 2.94
C LEU A 42 2.47 3.26 1.45
N MET A 43 3.58 2.62 1.07
CA MET A 43 4.01 2.51 -0.32
C MET A 43 3.90 1.05 -0.78
N TYR A 44 3.24 0.84 -1.91
CA TYR A 44 3.09 -0.49 -2.51
C TYR A 44 2.97 -0.42 -4.04
N GLU A 45 3.35 -1.49 -4.72
CA GLU A 45 3.28 -1.62 -6.18
C GLU A 45 2.00 -2.37 -6.57
N ARG A 46 1.24 -1.83 -7.53
CA ARG A 46 0.12 -2.57 -8.13
C ARG A 46 0.61 -3.42 -9.28
N SER A 47 -0.10 -4.52 -9.55
CA SER A 47 0.17 -5.33 -10.73
C SER A 47 0.13 -4.45 -11.99
N PRO A 48 1.09 -4.60 -12.93
CA PRO A 48 1.12 -3.81 -14.14
C PRO A 48 -0.19 -3.90 -14.91
N ILE A 49 -0.69 -2.75 -15.36
CA ILE A 49 -1.90 -2.68 -16.18
C ILE A 49 -1.47 -2.51 -17.63
N ARG A 50 -1.99 -3.37 -18.51
CA ARG A 50 -1.79 -3.23 -19.95
C ARG A 50 -2.69 -2.11 -20.48
N THR A 51 -2.07 -1.10 -21.06
CA THR A 51 -2.72 0.03 -21.74
C THR A 51 -2.43 -0.04 -23.24
N ASP A 52 -3.13 0.77 -24.04
CA ASP A 52 -2.87 0.89 -25.49
C ASP A 52 -1.44 1.37 -25.79
N SER A 53 -0.81 2.07 -24.83
CA SER A 53 0.58 2.53 -24.89
C SER A 53 1.61 1.54 -24.33
N GLY A 54 1.22 0.36 -23.86
CA GLY A 54 2.10 -0.65 -23.27
C GLY A 54 1.78 -1.01 -21.81
N MET A 55 2.73 -1.65 -21.12
CA MET A 55 2.59 -1.95 -19.69
C MET A 55 2.85 -0.69 -18.86
N LYS A 56 1.91 -0.35 -17.98
CA LYS A 56 2.06 0.73 -17.01
C LYS A 56 2.25 0.14 -15.63
N GLU A 57 3.39 0.42 -15.02
CA GLU A 57 3.64 0.17 -13.60
C GLU A 57 3.02 1.31 -12.78
N GLU A 58 2.39 0.98 -11.65
CA GLU A 58 1.78 1.95 -10.75
C GLU A 58 2.32 1.73 -9.34
N ILE A 59 3.05 2.73 -8.82
CA ILE A 59 3.43 2.82 -7.41
C ILE A 59 2.38 3.65 -6.70
N ARG A 60 1.77 3.08 -5.68
CA ARG A 60 0.80 3.75 -4.81
C ARG A 60 1.52 4.32 -3.60
N PHE A 61 1.11 5.53 -3.24
CA PHE A 61 1.59 6.25 -2.07
C PHE A 61 0.37 6.77 -1.32
N VAL A 62 -0.01 6.10 -0.23
CA VAL A 62 -1.27 6.36 0.48
C VAL A 62 -1.00 6.73 1.93
N GLU A 63 -1.63 7.79 2.42
CA GLU A 63 -1.51 8.20 3.83
C GLU A 63 -2.19 7.16 4.73
N ILE A 64 -1.51 6.74 5.79
CA ILE A 64 -2.00 5.65 6.66
C ILE A 64 -3.32 6.00 7.36
N ASN A 65 -3.59 7.30 7.54
CA ASN A 65 -4.80 7.79 8.20
C ASN A 65 -6.09 7.49 7.42
N GLY A 66 -6.00 7.16 6.12
CA GLY A 66 -7.15 6.69 5.33
C GLY A 66 -7.19 5.17 5.16
N VAL A 67 -6.27 4.44 5.80
CA VAL A 67 -6.15 2.99 5.71
C VAL A 67 -6.69 2.38 6.99
N LYS A 68 -7.76 1.58 6.83
CA LYS A 68 -8.40 0.85 7.92
C LYS A 68 -7.59 -0.38 8.33
N GLU A 69 -7.11 -1.14 7.35
CA GLU A 69 -6.34 -2.36 7.60
C GLU A 69 -5.38 -2.67 6.44
N VAL A 70 -4.20 -3.20 6.76
CA VAL A 70 -3.29 -3.84 5.79
C VAL A 70 -3.11 -5.29 6.19
N ARG A 71 -3.42 -6.21 5.29
CA ARG A 71 -3.33 -7.66 5.51
C ARG A 71 -2.46 -8.32 4.46
N TYR A 72 -1.88 -9.46 4.81
CA TYR A 72 -1.30 -10.36 3.81
C TYR A 72 -2.37 -10.90 2.88
N TYR A 73 -2.05 -10.93 1.59
CA TYR A 73 -2.83 -11.65 0.61
C TYR A 73 -2.27 -13.06 0.47
N ASN A 74 -2.93 -14.04 1.10
CA ASN A 74 -2.71 -15.47 0.82
C ASN A 74 -3.79 -15.92 -0.18
N PRO A 75 -3.43 -16.14 -1.46
CA PRO A 75 -4.37 -16.66 -2.46
C PRO A 75 -4.84 -18.09 -2.18
#